data_AF-A0A3C2BRW1-F1
#
_entry.id   AF-A0A3C2BRW1-F1
#
_cell.length_a   1.000
_cell.length_b   1.000
_cell.length_c   1.000
_cell.angle_alpha   90.00
_cell.angle_beta   90.00
_cell.angle_gamma   90.00
#
_symmetry.space_group_name_H-M   'P 1'
#
loop_
_entity.id
_entity.type
_entity.pdbx_description
1 polymer ?
#
loop_
_entity_poly.entity_id
_entity_poly.type
_entity_poly.pdbx_seq_one_letter_code
_entity_poly.pdbx_strand_id
1 'polypeptide(L)' 'NPRRSLDYGHPFEAVGPDKLARLHRLGSAWCRDRELRMPLRRVDVIAVLDGGGGEPLVEHLKGVG' A
#
# COMPACT_ATOMS: atom_id res chain seq x y z
N ASN A 1 -5.91 5.86 -14.32
CA ASN A 1 -5.24 4.96 -15.28
C ASN A 1 -4.49 3.90 -14.48
N PRO A 2 -4.97 2.64 -14.40
CA PRO A 2 -4.22 1.58 -13.74
C PRO A 2 -2.90 1.31 -14.49
N ARG A 3 -1.84 1.04 -13.72
CA ARG A 3 -0.46 0.92 -14.23
C ARG A 3 -0.32 -0.36 -15.06
N ARG A 4 0.27 -0.23 -16.25
CA ARG A 4 0.16 -1.22 -17.34
C ARG A 4 1.48 -1.86 -17.77
N SER A 5 2.59 -1.61 -17.08
CA SER A 5 3.90 -2.22 -17.37
C SER A 5 4.94 -1.90 -16.28
N LEU A 6 6.00 -2.71 -16.18
CA LEU A 6 7.22 -2.43 -15.41
C LEU A 6 8.10 -1.33 -16.05
N ASP A 7 7.76 -0.84 -17.25
CA ASP A 7 8.49 0.21 -17.98
C ASP A 7 8.61 1.54 -17.21
N TYR A 8 7.83 1.71 -16.13
CA TYR A 8 7.82 2.89 -15.28
C TYR A 8 8.28 2.61 -13.83
N GLY A 9 9.01 1.51 -13.62
CA GLY A 9 9.47 1.08 -12.30
C GLY A 9 8.49 0.16 -11.56
N HIS A 10 8.96 -0.50 -10.51
CA HIS A 10 8.13 -1.42 -9.75
C HIS A 10 6.99 -0.66 -9.03
N PRO A 11 5.75 -1.18 -9.00
CA PRO A 11 4.62 -0.58 -8.27
C PRO A 11 4.93 -0.11 -6.83
N PHE A 12 5.85 -0.77 -6.15
CA PHE A 12 6.27 -0.45 -4.78
C PHE A 12 7.10 0.83 -4.68
N GLU A 13 7.80 1.23 -5.74
CA GLU A 13 8.59 2.47 -5.79
C GLU A 13 7.70 3.71 -5.65
N ALA A 14 6.41 3.60 -5.98
CA ALA A 14 5.41 4.64 -5.77
C ALA A 14 4.95 4.79 -4.29
N VAL A 15 5.51 3.99 -3.38
CA VAL A 15 5.25 4.06 -1.94
C VAL A 15 6.53 4.46 -1.20
N GLY A 16 6.85 5.75 -1.30
CA GLY A 16 7.97 6.34 -0.57
C GLY A 16 7.68 6.64 0.91
N PRO A 17 8.73 7.05 1.67
CA PRO A 17 8.63 7.32 3.11
C PRO A 17 7.54 8.32 3.50
N ASP A 18 7.36 9.40 2.74
CA ASP A 18 6.35 10.43 3.03
C ASP A 18 4.92 9.87 2.92
N LYS A 19 4.69 9.00 1.94
CA LYS A 19 3.41 8.35 1.74
C LYS A 19 3.12 7.37 2.88
N LEU A 20 4.11 6.60 3.31
CA LEU A 20 4.01 5.72 4.48
C LEU A 20 3.71 6.53 5.75
N ALA A 21 4.47 7.58 6.03
CA ALA A 21 4.27 8.45 7.19
C ALA A 21 2.85 9.03 7.23
N ARG A 22 2.31 9.45 6.07
CA ARG A 22 0.92 9.91 5.96
C ARG A 22 -0.09 8.79 6.28
N LEU A 23 0.13 7.58 5.79
CA LEU A 23 -0.76 6.43 6.07
C LEU A 23 -0.77 6.08 7.56
N HIS A 24 0.39 6.06 8.23
CA HIS A 24 0.44 5.83 9.68
C HIS A 24 -0.30 6.90 10.47
N ARG A 25 -0.17 8.18 10.09
CA ARG A 25 -0.91 9.28 10.74
C ARG A 25 -2.43 9.13 10.57
N LEU A 26 -2.90 8.84 9.36
CA LEU A 26 -4.32 8.63 9.07
C LEU A 26 -4.88 7.41 9.81
N GLY A 27 -4.17 6.28 9.78
CA GLY A 27 -4.58 5.07 10.49
C GLY A 27 -4.66 5.29 12.01
N SER A 28 -3.73 6.06 12.56
CA SER A 28 -3.74 6.43 13.98
C SER A 28 -4.92 7.34 14.33
N ALA A 29 -5.22 8.33 13.49
CA ALA A 29 -6.37 9.22 13.68
C ALA A 29 -7.70 8.46 13.59
N TRP A 30 -7.85 7.61 12.59
CA TRP A 30 -9.04 6.77 12.37
C TRP A 30 -9.32 5.82 13.55
N CYS A 31 -8.27 5.25 14.15
CA CYS A 31 -8.44 4.40 15.33
C CYS A 31 -8.82 5.20 16.58
N ARG A 32 -8.26 6.41 16.78
CA ARG A 32 -8.65 7.28 17.89
C ARG A 32 -10.13 7.67 17.79
N ASP A 33 -10.55 8.07 16.59
CA ASP A 33 -11.94 8.42 16.26
C ASP A 33 -12.94 7.28 16.53
N ARG A 34 -12.50 6.02 16.39
CA ARG A 34 -13.31 4.82 16.64
C ARG A 34 -13.07 4.14 17.98
N GLU A 35 -12.28 4.76 18.86
CA GLU A 35 -11.89 4.19 20.16
C GLU A 35 -11.25 2.78 20.06
N LEU A 36 -10.63 2.47 18.93
CA LEU A 36 -10.04 1.16 18.67
C LEU A 36 -8.66 1.06 19.33
N ARG A 37 -8.53 0.11 20.26
CA ARG A 37 -7.26 -0.26 20.90
C ARG A 37 -6.51 -1.30 20.06
N MET A 38 -5.86 -0.84 18.99
CA MET A 38 -5.00 -1.69 18.15
C MET A 38 -3.52 -1.40 18.44
N PRO A 39 -2.81 -2.28 19.18
CA PRO A 39 -1.42 -2.05 19.60
C PRO A 39 -0.40 -2.18 18.46
N LEU A 40 -0.71 -2.97 17.42
CA LEU A 40 0.13 -3.14 16.24
C LEU A 40 -0.61 -2.62 15.01
N ARG A 41 -0.20 -1.45 14.52
CA ARG A 41 -0.71 -0.87 13.27
C ARG A 41 0.25 -1.23 12.14
N ARG A 42 -0.20 -2.05 11.21
CA ARG A 42 0.57 -2.46 10.06
C ARG A 42 0.09 -1.74 8.81
N VAL A 43 1.01 -1.25 7.99
CA VAL A 43 0.71 -0.81 6.62
C VAL A 43 1.21 -1.89 5.68
N ASP A 44 0.29 -2.42 4.88
CA ASP A 44 0.60 -3.39 3.84
C ASP A 44 0.46 -2.72 2.47
N VAL A 45 1.30 -3.13 1.52
CA VAL A 45 1.25 -2.63 0.15
C VAL A 45 0.95 -3.79 -0.78
N ILE A 46 -0.11 -3.64 -1.57
CA ILE A 46 -0.47 -4.59 -2.63
C ILE A 46 -0.11 -3.95 -3.97
N ALA A 47 0.81 -4.57 -4.69
CA ALA A 47 1.04 -4.27 -6.09
C ALA A 47 0.11 -5.11 -6.93
N VAL A 48 -0.57 -4.45 -7.87
CA VAL A 48 -1.37 -5.11 -8.91
C VAL A 48 -0.79 -4.66 -10.24
N LEU A 49 -0.45 -5.62 -11.08
CA LEU A 49 0.07 -5.44 -12.43
C LEU A 49 -0.85 -6.19 -13.40
N ASP A 50 -1.54 -5.45 -14.25
CA ASP A 50 -2.43 -6.00 -15.25
C ASP A 50 -1.75 -5.98 -16.63
N GLY A 51 -1.47 -7.16 -17.17
CA GLY A 51 -0.87 -7.37 -18.49
C GLY A 51 -1.87 -7.31 -19.66
N GLY A 52 -3.17 -7.14 -19.38
CA GLY A 52 -4.22 -6.92 -20.38
C GLY A 52 -4.72 -8.17 -21.11
N GLY A 53 -4.25 -9.37 -20.78
CA GLY A 53 -4.64 -10.62 -21.44
C GLY A 53 -4.72 -11.85 -20.53
N GLY A 54 -4.61 -11.68 -19.21
CA GLY A 54 -4.60 -12.77 -18.24
C GLY A 54 -4.90 -12.29 -16.82
N GLU A 55 -4.78 -13.19 -15.84
CA GLU A 55 -4.95 -12.83 -14.43
C GLU A 55 -3.88 -11.81 -14.01
N PRO A 56 -4.26 -10.73 -13.29
CA PRO A 56 -3.30 -9.73 -12.86
C PRO A 56 -2.28 -10.35 -11.89
N LEU A 57 -1.02 -9.95 -12.03
CA LEU A 57 0.01 -10.27 -11.05
C LEU A 57 -0.24 -9.44 -9.80
N VAL A 58 -0.38 -10.12 -8.67
CA VAL A 58 -0.60 -9.51 -7.36
C VAL A 58 0.56 -9.85 -6.44
N GLU A 59 1.22 -8.83 -5.91
CA GLU A 59 2.30 -8.98 -4.95
C GLU A 59 1.97 -8.23 -3.65
N HIS A 60 2.28 -8.85 -2.51
CA HIS A 60 1.97 -8.33 -1.19
C HIS A 60 3.23 -8.09 -0.38
N LEU A 61 3.54 -6.82 -0.11
CA LEU A 61 4.47 -6.45 0.94
C LEU A 61 3.73 -6.24 2.26
N LYS A 62 4.10 -7.05 3.25
CA LYS A 62 3.52 -7.00 4.59
C LYS A 62 4.38 -6.12 5.49
N GLY A 63 3.75 -5.26 6.28
CA GLY A 63 4.44 -4.50 7.32
C GLY A 63 5.53 -3.59 6.79
N VAL A 64 5.16 -2.76 5.83
CA VAL A 64 6.04 -1.71 5.32
C VAL A 64 6.01 -0.55 6.32
N GLY A 65 7.15 -0.28 6.96
CA GLY A 65 7.30 0.78 7.96
C GLY A 65 7.42 0.26 9.38
#